data_AF-A0A536PW45-F1
#
_entry.id   AF-A0A536PW45-F1
#
_cell.length_a   1.000
_cell.length_b   1.000
_cell.length_c   1.000
_cell.angle_alpha   90.00
_cell.angle_beta   90.00
_cell.angle_gamma   90.00
#
_symmetry.space_group_name_H-M   'P 1'
#
loop_
_entity.id
_entity.type
_entity.pdbx_description
1 polymer ?
#
loop_
_entity_poly.entity_id
_entity_poly.type
_entity_poly.pdbx_seq_one_letter_code
_entity_poly.pdbx_strand_id
1 'polypeptide(L)'
;MAANSTGIHPLIFRLLTACPELEEAWAQERIDDQEEPLPYMQASALAQVVAAAYSKGQIACFAALFSEVESAVIAGTPEEQELVVVGFLEDLQGAMGWADSKRMLFGSG
;
A
#
# COMPACT_ATOMS: atom_id res chain seq x y z
N MET A 1 -24.04 -3.17 -2.51
CA MET A 1 -23.71 -2.59 -3.83
C MET A 1 -22.25 -2.21 -3.75
N ALA A 2 -21.38 -2.94 -4.45
CA ALA A 2 -19.94 -2.67 -4.44
C ALA A 2 -19.70 -1.33 -5.16
N ALA A 3 -18.97 -0.42 -4.53
CA ALA A 3 -18.60 0.85 -5.14
C ALA A 3 -17.77 0.56 -6.40
N ASN A 4 -18.21 1.12 -7.53
CA ASN A 4 -17.55 0.99 -8.81
C ASN A 4 -16.14 1.61 -8.71
N SER A 5 -15.10 0.82 -8.95
CA SER A 5 -13.69 1.14 -8.74
C SER A 5 -13.09 2.01 -9.85
N THR A 6 -13.79 3.05 -10.29
CA THR A 6 -13.26 3.98 -11.29
C THR A 6 -12.00 4.65 -10.74
N GLY A 7 -10.85 4.36 -11.36
CA GLY A 7 -9.55 4.96 -11.06
C GLY A 7 -8.60 4.15 -10.16
N ILE A 8 -8.99 2.98 -9.61
CA ILE A 8 -8.06 2.12 -8.84
C ILE A 8 -7.52 1.01 -9.73
N HIS A 9 -6.19 0.87 -9.78
CA HIS A 9 -5.55 -0.21 -10.53
C HIS A 9 -5.96 -1.59 -9.96
N PRO A 10 -6.26 -2.61 -10.80
CA PRO A 10 -6.77 -3.91 -10.33
C PRO A 10 -5.93 -4.59 -9.26
N LEU A 11 -4.60 -4.55 -9.39
CA LEU A 11 -3.70 -5.09 -8.38
C LEU A 11 -3.85 -4.35 -7.04
N ILE A 12 -3.91 -3.02 -7.06
CA ILE A 12 -4.04 -2.20 -5.84
C ILE A 12 -5.38 -2.47 -5.16
N PHE A 13 -6.45 -2.58 -5.95
CA PHE A 13 -7.77 -2.95 -5.43
C PHE A 13 -7.76 -4.33 -4.75
N ARG A 14 -7.10 -5.32 -5.37
CA ARG A 14 -6.92 -6.66 -4.80
C ARG A 14 -6.16 -6.63 -3.47
N LEU A 15 -5.08 -5.86 -3.39
CA LEU A 15 -4.29 -5.70 -2.16
C LEU A 15 -5.09 -5.02 -1.04
N LEU A 16 -5.84 -3.95 -1.36
CA LEU A 16 -6.72 -3.27 -0.38
C LEU A 16 -7.82 -4.20 0.13
N THR A 17 -8.41 -5.01 -0.76
CA THR A 17 -9.45 -5.98 -0.40
C THR A 17 -8.93 -7.04 0.57
N ALA A 18 -7.64 -7.40 0.48
CA ALA A 18 -7.01 -8.34 1.40
C ALA A 18 -6.78 -7.77 2.81
N CYS A 19 -6.80 -6.44 2.97
CA CYS A 19 -6.65 -5.78 4.27
C CYS A 19 -7.60 -4.59 4.41
N PRO A 20 -8.90 -4.86 4.68
CA PRO A 20 -9.94 -3.83 4.72
C PRO A 20 -9.71 -2.73 5.78
N GLU A 21 -8.90 -2.99 6.80
CA GLU A 21 -8.52 -1.99 7.81
C GLU A 21 -7.76 -0.79 7.20
N LEU A 22 -7.20 -0.95 6.00
CA LEU A 22 -6.48 0.10 5.28
C LEU A 22 -7.41 1.04 4.49
N GLU A 23 -8.68 0.69 4.29
CA GLU A 23 -9.61 1.43 3.41
C GLU A 23 -9.78 2.90 3.84
N GLU A 24 -9.90 3.16 5.14
CA GLU A 24 -10.06 4.52 5.65
C GLU A 24 -8.81 5.36 5.39
N ALA A 25 -7.63 4.81 5.68
CA ALA A 25 -6.35 5.49 5.45
C ALA A 25 -6.10 5.70 3.95
N TRP A 26 -6.44 4.72 3.12
CA TRP A 26 -6.39 4.81 1.66
C TRP A 26 -7.29 5.92 1.12
N ALA A 27 -8.52 6.03 1.63
CA ALA A 27 -9.44 7.08 1.22
C ALA A 27 -8.91 8.48 1.55
N GLN A 28 -8.22 8.63 2.68
CA GLN A 28 -7.59 9.90 3.09
C GLN A 28 -6.39 10.27 2.22
N GLU A 29 -5.56 9.30 1.85
CA GLU A 29 -4.41 9.50 0.95
C GLU A 29 -4.84 9.97 -0.44
N ARG A 30 -6.05 9.60 -0.87
CA ARG A 30 -6.61 9.94 -2.20
C ARG A 30 -7.34 11.29 -2.27
N ILE A 31 -7.37 12.09 -1.20
CA ILE A 31 -8.09 13.38 -1.19
C ILE A 31 -7.41 14.42 -2.11
N ASP A 32 -6.14 14.24 -2.48
CA ASP A 32 -5.44 15.13 -3.43
C ASP A 32 -5.71 14.74 -4.91
N ASP A 33 -6.64 15.49 -5.51
CA ASP A 33 -6.99 15.73 -6.92
C ASP A 33 -6.09 15.16 -8.04
N GLN A 34 -6.16 13.85 -8.31
CA GLN A 34 -5.91 13.32 -9.66
C GLN A 34 -7.11 12.48 -10.12
N GLU A 35 -7.75 12.90 -11.21
CA GLU A 35 -8.91 12.19 -11.79
C GLU A 35 -8.57 10.72 -12.15
N GLU A 36 -7.31 10.42 -12.49
CA GLU A 36 -6.80 9.06 -12.73
C GLU A 36 -5.32 8.92 -12.31
N PRO A 37 -5.02 8.51 -11.07
CA PRO A 37 -3.63 8.37 -10.62
C PRO A 37 -2.93 7.21 -11.35
N LEU A 38 -1.70 7.43 -11.82
CA LEU A 38 -0.90 6.39 -12.48
C LEU A 38 -0.67 5.18 -11.54
N PRO A 39 -0.56 3.94 -12.06
CA PRO A 39 -0.43 2.74 -11.23
C PRO A 39 0.69 2.81 -10.20
N TYR A 40 1.86 3.33 -10.59
CA TYR A 40 3.01 3.49 -9.68
C TYR A 40 2.74 4.49 -8.55
N MET A 41 1.99 5.57 -8.81
CA MET A 41 1.60 6.51 -7.74
C MET A 41 0.61 5.86 -6.77
N GLN A 42 -0.30 5.01 -7.27
CA GLN A 42 -1.20 4.23 -6.42
C GLN A 42 -0.45 3.21 -5.55
N ALA A 43 0.57 2.54 -6.11
CA ALA A 43 1.40 1.60 -5.39
C ALA A 43 2.21 2.30 -4.27
N SER A 44 2.80 3.45 -4.59
CA SER A 44 3.50 4.31 -3.64
C SER A 44 2.61 4.76 -2.49
N ALA A 45 1.40 5.26 -2.80
CA ALA A 45 0.40 5.66 -1.82
C ALA A 45 -0.01 4.49 -0.91
N LEU A 46 -0.21 3.30 -1.47
CA LEU A 46 -0.52 2.10 -0.68
C LEU A 46 0.64 1.76 0.27
N ALA A 47 1.89 1.87 -0.18
CA ALA A 47 3.06 1.66 0.67
C ALA A 47 3.10 2.62 1.87
N GLN A 48 2.77 3.89 1.67
CA GLN A 48 2.66 4.87 2.77
C GLN A 48 1.55 4.48 3.76
N VAL A 49 0.38 4.08 3.26
CA VAL A 49 -0.75 3.64 4.08
C VAL A 49 -0.37 2.42 4.94
N VAL A 50 0.32 1.43 4.35
CA VAL A 50 0.79 0.24 5.07
C VAL A 50 1.83 0.60 6.13
N ALA A 51 2.80 1.45 5.80
CA ALA A 51 3.82 1.90 6.76
C ALA A 51 3.19 2.67 7.94
N ALA A 52 2.22 3.54 7.65
CA ALA A 52 1.47 4.26 8.67
C ALA A 52 0.68 3.32 9.59
N ALA A 53 -0.04 2.34 9.04
CA ALA A 53 -0.76 1.33 9.80
C ALA A 53 0.18 0.50 10.68
N TYR A 54 1.34 0.10 10.15
CA TYR A 54 2.38 -0.59 10.91
C TYR A 54 2.85 0.23 12.12
N SER A 55 3.13 1.52 11.92
CA SER A 55 3.57 2.42 13.01
C SER A 55 2.54 2.56 14.14
N LYS A 56 1.25 2.35 13.83
CA LYS A 56 0.12 2.38 14.76
C LYS A 56 -0.20 1.01 15.37
N GLY A 57 0.53 -0.05 15.00
CA GLY A 57 0.27 -1.42 15.41
C GLY A 57 -0.97 -2.06 14.77
N GLN A 58 -1.53 -1.45 13.72
CA GLN A 58 -2.71 -1.92 13.00
C GLN A 58 -2.29 -2.95 11.94
N ILE A 59 -1.90 -4.14 12.41
CA ILE A 59 -1.29 -5.18 11.56
C ILE A 59 -2.13 -6.45 11.42
N ALA A 60 -3.38 -6.44 11.89
CA ALA A 60 -4.19 -7.66 12.01
C ALA A 60 -4.44 -8.35 10.66
N CYS A 61 -4.63 -7.57 9.58
CA CYS A 61 -4.82 -8.09 8.23
C CYS A 61 -3.55 -8.16 7.37
N PHE A 62 -2.37 -7.85 7.91
CA PHE A 62 -1.14 -7.82 7.11
C PHE A 62 -0.77 -9.18 6.53
N ALA A 63 -1.05 -10.27 7.23
CA ALA A 63 -0.78 -11.61 6.71
C ALA A 63 -1.53 -11.87 5.39
N ALA A 64 -2.79 -11.43 5.28
CA ALA A 64 -3.58 -11.56 4.07
C ALA A 64 -3.05 -10.63 2.96
N LEU A 65 -2.72 -9.38 3.29
CA LEU A 65 -2.10 -8.45 2.36
C LEU A 65 -0.81 -9.02 1.75
N PHE A 66 0.13 -9.48 2.58
CA PHE A 66 1.41 -9.98 2.11
C PHE A 66 1.30 -11.34 1.41
N SER A 67 0.26 -12.13 1.69
CA SER A 67 -0.05 -13.32 0.88
C SER A 67 -0.45 -12.95 -0.55
N GLU A 68 -1.20 -11.86 -0.75
CA GLU A 68 -1.54 -11.38 -2.08
C GLU A 68 -0.33 -10.77 -2.80
N VAL A 69 0.54 -10.06 -2.06
CA VAL A 69 1.83 -9.57 -2.57
C VAL A 69 2.70 -10.73 -3.05
N GLU A 70 2.88 -11.77 -2.23
CA GLU A 70 3.66 -12.97 -2.62
C GLU A 70 3.07 -13.65 -3.86
N SER A 71 1.74 -13.79 -3.90
CA SER A 71 1.04 -14.34 -5.07
C SER A 71 1.28 -13.51 -6.34
N ALA A 72 1.25 -12.18 -6.25
CA ALA A 72 1.57 -11.29 -7.37
C ALA A 72 3.04 -11.41 -7.83
N VAL A 73 3.98 -11.53 -6.89
CA VAL A 73 5.41 -11.72 -7.20
C VAL A 73 5.66 -13.04 -7.92
N ILE A 74 5.04 -14.14 -7.46
CA ILE A 74 5.29 -15.48 -8.01
C ILE A 74 4.54 -15.73 -9.31
N ALA A 75 3.27 -15.34 -9.37
CA ALA A 75 2.34 -15.79 -10.40
C ALA A 75 1.63 -14.66 -11.16
N GLY A 76 1.89 -13.39 -10.81
CA GLY A 76 1.33 -12.24 -11.52
C GLY A 76 1.86 -12.09 -12.95
N THR A 77 1.22 -11.25 -13.74
CA THR A 77 1.75 -10.85 -15.06
C THR A 77 3.07 -10.08 -14.90
N PRO A 78 3.88 -9.92 -15.96
CA PRO A 78 5.08 -9.09 -15.88
C PRO A 78 4.80 -7.67 -15.38
N GLU A 79 3.67 -7.07 -15.77
CA GLU A 79 3.29 -5.74 -15.26
C GLU A 79 2.91 -5.76 -13.77
N GLU A 80 2.21 -6.80 -13.30
CA GLU A 80 1.88 -6.94 -11.87
C GLU A 80 3.14 -7.18 -11.02
N GLN A 81 4.06 -8.00 -11.53
CA GLN A 81 5.35 -8.27 -10.88
C GLN A 81 6.18 -6.99 -10.76
N GLU A 82 6.30 -6.23 -11.86
CA GLU A 82 7.04 -4.96 -11.84
C GLU A 82 6.38 -3.96 -10.88
N LEU A 83 5.06 -3.81 -10.96
CA LEU A 83 4.33 -2.87 -10.11
C LEU A 83 4.39 -3.23 -8.62
N VAL A 84 4.29 -4.51 -8.26
CA VAL A 84 4.36 -4.93 -6.86
C VAL A 84 5.78 -4.84 -6.31
N VAL A 85 6.80 -5.16 -7.10
CA VAL A 85 8.20 -5.14 -6.65
C VAL A 85 8.74 -3.71 -6.60
N VAL A 86 8.67 -2.99 -7.73
CA VAL A 86 9.25 -1.65 -7.87
C VAL A 86 8.29 -0.58 -7.34
N GLY A 87 6.99 -0.70 -7.59
CA GLY A 87 6.03 0.31 -7.16
C GLY A 87 5.61 0.23 -5.70
N PHE A 88 5.49 -0.97 -5.13
CA PHE A 88 4.99 -1.15 -3.76
C PHE A 88 6.09 -1.54 -2.77
N LEU A 89 6.82 -2.62 -3.02
CA LEU A 89 7.81 -3.14 -2.05
C LEU A 89 9.02 -2.21 -1.88
N GLU A 90 9.52 -1.59 -2.94
CA GLU A 90 10.61 -0.61 -2.85
C GLU A 90 10.20 0.62 -2.02
N ASP A 91 9.04 1.21 -2.33
CA ASP A 91 8.53 2.37 -1.60
C ASP A 91 8.18 2.04 -0.15
N LEU A 92 7.69 0.83 0.12
CA LEU A 92 7.44 0.37 1.49
C LEU A 92 8.74 0.28 2.29
N GLN A 93 9.80 -0.27 1.70
CA GLN A 93 11.12 -0.31 2.34
C GLN A 93 11.64 1.11 2.63
N GLY A 94 11.45 2.05 1.69
CA GLY A 94 11.80 3.46 1.89
C GLY A 94 11.02 4.11 3.03
N ALA A 95 9.70 3.94 3.05
CA ALA A 95 8.82 4.47 4.09
C ALA A 95 9.18 3.92 5.49
N MET A 96 9.44 2.62 5.58
CA MET A 96 9.81 1.95 6.82
C MET A 96 11.20 2.35 7.32
N GLY A 97 12.18 2.46 6.42
CA GLY A 97 13.53 2.93 6.77
C GLY A 97 13.54 4.35 7.34
N TRP A 98 12.65 5.22 6.84
CA TRP A 98 12.46 6.57 7.38
C TRP A 98 11.72 6.58 8.73
N ALA A 99 10.73 5.71 8.91
CA ALA A 99 10.00 5.57 10.18
C ALA A 99 10.93 5.15 11.32
N ASP A 100 11.83 4.19 11.08
CA ASP A 100 12.84 3.77 12.05
C ASP A 100 13.85 4.88 12.35
N SER A 101 14.26 5.64 11.33
CA SER A 101 15.16 6.78 11.49
C SER A 101 14.54 7.90 12.34
N LYS A 102 13.25 8.23 12.13
CA LYS A 102 12.53 9.21 12.95
C LYS A 102 12.41 8.78 14.41
N ARG A 103 12.12 7.50 14.65
CA ARG A 103 12.06 6.94 16.01
C ARG A 103 13.40 7.04 16.74
N MET A 104 14.51 6.87 16.02
CA MET A 104 15.85 7.01 16.58
C MET A 104 16.25 8.47 16.85
N LEU A 105 15.86 9.39 15.96
CA LEU A 105 16.27 10.81 16.04
C LEU A 105 15.37 11.66 16.96
N PHE A 106 14.09 11.31 17.10
CA PHE A 106 13.07 12.13 17.77
C PHE A 106 12.26 11.36 18.81
N GLY A 107 12.87 10.36 19.45
CA GLY A 107 12.26 9.43 20.41
C GLY A 107 11.05 9.97 21.18
N SER A 108 9.93 9.28 21.00
CA SER A 108 8.63 9.34 21.68
C SER A 108 8.51 10.29 22.88
N GLY A 109 7.73 11.36 22.69
CA GLY A 109 7.05 12.06 23.79
C GLY A 109 5.77 11.32 24.20
#